data_AF-A0A150XGD6-F1
#
_entry.id   AF-A0A150XGD6-F1
#
_cell.length_a   1.000
_cell.length_b   1.000
_cell.length_c   1.000
_cell.angle_alpha   90.00
_cell.angle_beta   90.00
_cell.angle_gamma   90.00
#
_symmetry.space_group_name_H-M   'P 1'
#
loop_
_entity.id
_entity.type
_entity.pdbx_description
1 polymer ?
#
loop_
_entity_poly.entity_id
_entity_poly.type
_entity_poly.pdbx_seq_one_letter_code
_entity_poly.pdbx_strand_id
1 'polypeptide(L)'
;MIKCLRFGFLLIVISNLAQAQVDSTFVKGELKLEDGFYILTKDKFRNPLLNNPFLENDFFFIDPEPVLATDAIDRLEIVESNFDGDQILVVYFREQHWDDWRMATQNNISKSIVLILQNEIIDISQIMSKIENGTSAIFAKDRGVSFLKEIKEKLEK
;
A
#
# COMPACT_ATOMS: atom_id res chain seq x y z
N MET A 1 40.14 -54.58 -18.75
CA MET A 1 41.11 -53.71 -19.42
C MET A 1 40.38 -52.94 -20.51
N ILE A 2 40.38 -51.59 -20.44
CA ILE A 2 40.12 -50.58 -21.50
C ILE A 2 38.68 -50.56 -22.08
N LYS A 3 37.82 -49.67 -21.56
CA LYS A 3 37.47 -48.29 -22.00
C LYS A 3 36.18 -48.27 -22.83
N CYS A 4 35.07 -47.91 -22.20
CA CYS A 4 33.93 -47.32 -22.91
C CYS A 4 33.90 -45.82 -22.60
N LEU A 5 34.01 -45.03 -23.67
CA LEU A 5 34.01 -43.59 -23.68
C LEU A 5 32.69 -43.03 -23.15
N ARG A 6 32.83 -41.95 -22.38
CA ARG A 6 31.76 -41.02 -22.00
C ARG A 6 31.16 -40.39 -23.26
N PHE A 7 29.84 -40.44 -23.39
CA PHE A 7 29.08 -39.39 -24.06
C PHE A 7 28.00 -38.92 -23.09
N GLY A 8 28.17 -37.69 -22.63
CA GLY A 8 27.25 -37.03 -21.72
C GLY A 8 25.92 -36.79 -22.40
N PHE A 9 24.86 -37.29 -21.80
CA PHE A 9 23.54 -36.73 -22.00
C PHE A 9 23.50 -35.40 -21.24
N LEU A 10 23.85 -34.32 -21.94
CA LEU A 10 23.50 -32.98 -21.53
C LEU A 10 21.97 -32.87 -21.71
N LEU A 11 21.23 -33.13 -20.62
CA LEU A 11 19.80 -32.82 -20.57
C LEU A 11 19.70 -31.29 -20.59
N ILE A 12 19.58 -30.71 -21.78
CA ILE A 12 19.16 -29.31 -21.92
C ILE A 12 17.69 -29.31 -21.51
N VAL A 13 17.43 -29.12 -20.22
CA VAL A 13 16.13 -28.65 -19.77
C VAL A 13 16.03 -27.24 -20.34
N ILE A 14 15.41 -27.12 -21.51
CA ILE A 14 14.83 -25.87 -21.95
C ILE A 14 13.70 -25.65 -20.97
N SER A 15 14.02 -25.06 -19.82
CA SER A 15 13.01 -24.44 -19.01
C SER A 15 12.41 -23.38 -19.92
N ASN A 16 11.18 -23.63 -20.38
CA ASN A 16 10.27 -22.55 -20.70
C ASN A 16 10.04 -21.78 -19.38
N LEU A 17 11.05 -21.03 -18.93
CA LEU A 17 10.77 -19.75 -18.34
C LEU A 17 10.04 -19.02 -19.47
N ALA A 18 8.72 -19.03 -19.40
CA ALA A 18 7.99 -17.82 -19.71
C ALA A 18 8.63 -16.76 -18.82
N GLN A 19 9.71 -16.19 -19.31
CA GLN A 19 10.31 -14.98 -18.84
C GLN A 19 9.14 -14.02 -18.98
N ALA A 20 8.41 -13.80 -17.89
CA ALA A 20 7.42 -12.76 -17.81
C ALA A 20 8.22 -11.51 -18.17
N GLN A 21 8.15 -11.14 -19.46
CA GLN A 21 8.73 -9.91 -19.95
C GLN A 21 8.06 -8.87 -19.08
N VAL A 22 8.84 -8.28 -18.19
CA VAL A 22 8.44 -7.07 -17.50
C VAL A 22 8.16 -6.09 -18.61
N ASP A 23 6.88 -5.88 -18.89
CA ASP A 23 6.44 -4.93 -19.89
C ASP A 23 6.82 -3.55 -19.35
N SER A 24 8.02 -3.12 -19.71
CA SER A 24 8.65 -1.89 -19.25
C SER A 24 8.01 -0.65 -19.87
N THR A 25 6.89 -0.81 -20.59
CA THR A 25 6.04 0.31 -21.02
C THR A 25 5.41 1.08 -19.84
N PHE A 26 5.47 0.56 -18.62
CA PHE A 26 5.15 1.31 -17.38
C PHE A 26 6.20 2.35 -16.99
N VAL A 27 7.37 2.38 -17.64
CA VAL A 27 8.36 3.44 -17.44
C VAL A 27 7.95 4.67 -18.27
N LYS A 28 7.28 5.63 -17.62
CA LYS A 28 6.81 6.95 -18.10
C LYS A 28 5.36 7.04 -18.62
N GLY A 29 4.43 6.40 -17.93
CA GLY A 29 3.05 6.91 -17.84
C GLY A 29 2.81 7.40 -16.42
N GLU A 30 2.68 8.72 -16.22
CA GLU A 30 2.29 9.34 -14.95
C GLU A 30 0.84 8.97 -14.62
N LEU A 31 0.57 7.71 -14.26
CA LEU A 31 -0.75 7.34 -13.78
C LEU A 31 -0.96 8.08 -12.46
N LYS A 32 -1.82 9.10 -12.50
CA LYS A 32 -2.27 9.78 -11.30
C LYS A 32 -3.25 8.87 -10.58
N LEU A 33 -2.85 8.41 -9.41
CA LEU A 33 -3.74 7.74 -8.49
C LEU A 33 -4.73 8.75 -7.89
N GLU A 34 -5.93 8.26 -7.61
CA GLU A 34 -6.90 8.97 -6.80
C GLU A 34 -6.39 9.08 -5.36
N ASP A 35 -6.75 10.16 -4.66
CA ASP A 35 -6.40 10.30 -3.26
C ASP A 35 -7.22 9.30 -2.43
N GLY A 36 -6.56 8.47 -1.63
CA GLY A 36 -7.27 7.39 -0.93
C GLY A 36 -6.39 6.41 -0.18
N PHE A 37 -7.07 5.42 0.39
CA PHE A 37 -6.49 4.29 1.07
C PHE A 37 -6.37 3.12 0.11
N TYR A 38 -5.21 2.46 0.11
CA TYR A 38 -4.87 1.40 -0.81
C TYR A 38 -4.16 0.24 -0.10
N ILE A 39 -4.30 -0.98 -0.62
CA ILE A 39 -3.57 -2.14 -0.10
C ILE A 39 -2.27 -2.34 -0.89
N LEU A 40 -1.14 -2.43 -0.19
CA LEU A 40 0.11 -2.84 -0.83
C LEU A 40 0.04 -4.32 -1.21
N THR A 41 0.43 -4.62 -2.44
CA THR A 41 0.50 -5.99 -2.95
C THR A 41 1.88 -6.24 -3.54
N LYS A 42 2.35 -7.48 -3.50
CA LYS A 42 3.67 -7.84 -4.08
C LYS A 42 3.54 -8.56 -5.43
N ASP A 43 2.32 -8.91 -5.83
CA ASP A 43 2.11 -10.08 -6.70
C ASP A 43 1.42 -9.77 -8.04
N LYS A 44 1.15 -8.50 -8.37
CA LYS A 44 0.41 -8.14 -9.58
C LYS A 44 1.22 -7.24 -10.51
N PHE A 45 1.46 -7.74 -11.72
CA PHE A 45 2.17 -7.07 -12.83
C PHE A 45 1.45 -5.83 -13.42
N ARG A 46 0.25 -5.47 -12.94
CA ARG A 46 -0.59 -4.39 -13.50
C ARG A 46 -0.64 -3.13 -12.63
N ASN A 47 0.23 -3.07 -11.65
CA ASN A 47 0.16 -2.11 -10.57
C ASN A 47 1.09 -0.92 -10.85
N PRO A 48 0.72 0.33 -10.49
CA PRO A 48 1.64 1.44 -10.49
C PRO A 48 2.79 1.15 -9.52
N LEU A 49 3.99 1.52 -9.95
CA LEU A 49 5.18 1.49 -9.12
C LEU A 49 5.29 2.82 -8.36
N LEU A 50 5.30 2.75 -7.03
CA LEU A 50 5.54 3.92 -6.19
C LEU A 50 6.87 3.76 -5.46
N ASN A 51 7.67 4.82 -5.47
CA ASN A 51 8.87 4.91 -4.65
C ASN A 51 8.44 4.90 -3.18
N ASN A 52 9.08 4.05 -2.36
CA ASN A 52 8.90 4.09 -0.92
C ASN A 52 9.71 5.26 -0.33
N PRO A 53 9.10 6.33 0.19
CA PRO A 53 9.87 7.42 0.80
C PRO A 53 10.48 7.03 2.15
N PHE A 54 10.08 5.90 2.74
CA PHE A 54 10.53 5.44 4.06
C PHE A 54 11.72 4.46 3.98
N LEU A 55 12.01 3.88 2.81
CA LEU A 55 13.14 2.96 2.61
C LEU A 55 13.84 3.25 1.28
N GLU A 56 15.13 3.54 1.35
CA GLU A 56 15.96 3.83 0.18
C GLU A 56 16.06 2.60 -0.74
N ASN A 57 15.75 2.78 -2.03
CA ASN A 57 15.73 1.72 -3.07
C ASN A 57 14.63 0.66 -2.93
N ASP A 58 13.56 0.94 -2.18
CA ASP A 58 12.38 0.05 -2.11
C ASP A 58 11.23 0.60 -2.96
N PHE A 59 10.50 -0.31 -3.60
CA PHE A 59 9.36 0.04 -4.46
C PHE A 59 8.17 -0.87 -4.16
N PHE A 60 6.97 -0.31 -4.28
CA PHE A 60 5.75 -1.09 -4.10
C PHE A 60 4.90 -1.11 -5.36
N PHE A 61 4.17 -2.21 -5.50
CA PHE A 61 3.10 -2.37 -6.45
C PHE A 61 1.76 -2.17 -5.73
N ILE A 62 0.90 -1.32 -6.28
CA ILE A 62 -0.42 -1.05 -5.72
C ILE A 62 -1.57 -1.35 -6.69
N ASP A 63 -2.73 -1.78 -6.22
CA ASP A 63 -3.90 -1.79 -7.12
C ASP A 63 -4.26 -0.32 -7.43
N PRO A 64 -4.47 0.10 -8.69
CA PRO A 64 -4.78 1.50 -9.00
C PRO A 64 -6.13 1.97 -8.47
N GLU A 65 -7.00 1.06 -8.03
CA GLU A 65 -8.29 1.37 -7.41
C GLU A 65 -8.12 1.45 -5.88
N PRO A 66 -8.43 2.58 -5.23
CA PRO A 66 -8.38 2.68 -3.78
C PRO A 66 -9.42 1.74 -3.17
N VAL A 67 -9.11 1.14 -2.01
CA VAL A 67 -10.13 0.45 -1.22
C VAL A 67 -11.13 1.43 -0.61
N LEU A 68 -10.70 2.69 -0.44
CA LEU A 68 -11.55 3.78 -0.02
C LEU A 68 -10.94 5.12 -0.43
N ALA A 69 -11.63 5.92 -1.24
CA ALA A 69 -11.16 7.25 -1.64
C ALA A 69 -11.32 8.27 -0.49
N THR A 70 -10.59 9.39 -0.56
CA THR A 70 -10.67 10.46 0.45
C THR A 70 -12.01 11.18 0.47
N ASP A 71 -12.77 11.12 -0.63
CA ASP A 71 -14.12 11.67 -0.68
C ASP A 71 -15.08 10.98 0.30
N ALA A 72 -14.76 9.78 0.80
CA ALA A 72 -15.52 9.05 1.82
C ALA A 72 -15.33 9.62 3.24
N ILE A 73 -14.41 10.57 3.44
CA ILE A 73 -14.14 11.18 4.74
C ILE A 73 -15.30 12.11 5.14
N ASP A 74 -15.76 11.96 6.37
CA ASP A 74 -16.75 12.81 7.04
C ASP A 74 -16.06 13.92 7.83
N ARG A 75 -15.13 13.54 8.71
CA ARG A 75 -14.39 14.49 9.55
C ARG A 75 -13.03 13.96 9.98
N LEU A 76 -12.21 14.87 10.49
CA LEU A 76 -10.82 14.64 10.89
C LEU A 76 -10.58 15.28 12.25
N GLU A 77 -10.01 14.53 13.20
CA GLU A 77 -9.71 15.04 14.55
C GLU A 77 -8.30 14.66 14.97
N ILE A 78 -7.52 15.62 15.47
CA ILE A 78 -6.26 15.32 16.14
C ILE A 78 -6.58 15.12 17.62
N VAL A 79 -6.29 13.92 18.13
CA VAL A 79 -6.57 13.54 19.52
C VAL A 79 -5.31 12.93 20.15
N GLU A 80 -5.29 12.89 21.47
CA GLU A 80 -4.30 12.11 22.21
C GLU A 80 -4.72 10.64 22.21
N SER A 81 -3.80 9.77 21.83
CA SER A 81 -3.98 8.32 21.84
C SER A 81 -4.03 7.83 23.28
N ASN A 82 -5.09 7.09 23.61
CA ASN A 82 -5.23 6.46 24.94
C ASN A 82 -4.24 5.31 25.17
N PHE A 83 -3.47 4.89 24.15
CA PHE A 83 -2.55 3.76 24.23
C PHE A 83 -1.16 4.18 24.71
N ASP A 84 -0.63 5.25 24.15
CA ASP A 84 0.75 5.71 24.34
C ASP A 84 0.87 7.19 24.72
N GLY A 85 -0.24 7.95 24.72
CA GLY A 85 -0.25 9.39 24.97
C GLY A 85 0.22 10.23 23.78
N ASP A 86 0.51 9.59 22.64
CA ASP A 86 0.95 10.30 21.44
C ASP A 86 -0.25 10.94 20.71
N GLN A 87 -0.01 12.06 20.05
CA GLN A 87 -1.04 12.64 19.19
C GLN A 87 -1.19 11.82 17.90
N ILE A 88 -2.44 11.58 17.51
CA ILE A 88 -2.84 10.88 16.29
C ILE A 88 -3.89 11.68 15.53
N LEU A 89 -3.94 11.53 14.22
CA LEU A 89 -5.03 12.04 13.39
C LEU A 89 -6.04 10.91 13.17
N VAL A 90 -7.22 11.05 13.75
CA VAL A 90 -8.35 10.15 13.52
C VAL A 90 -9.11 10.61 12.29
N VAL A 91 -9.30 9.69 11.35
CA VAL A 91 -10.09 9.85 10.14
C VAL A 91 -11.42 9.16 10.36
N TYR A 92 -12.52 9.91 10.29
CA TYR A 92 -13.87 9.37 10.36
C TYR A 92 -14.46 9.33 8.97
N PHE A 93 -14.94 8.17 8.55
CA PHE A 93 -15.61 7.97 7.26
C PHE A 93 -17.12 8.15 7.40
N ARG A 94 -17.77 8.57 6.32
CA ARG A 94 -19.24 8.63 6.24
C ARG A 94 -19.83 7.24 6.41
N GLU A 95 -20.96 7.15 7.09
CA GLU A 95 -21.61 5.89 7.48
C GLU A 95 -21.84 4.95 6.28
N GLN A 96 -22.22 5.50 5.13
CA GLN A 96 -22.43 4.74 3.89
C GLN A 96 -21.19 3.98 3.38
N HIS A 97 -19.99 4.33 3.83
CA HIS A 97 -18.72 3.68 3.45
C HIS A 97 -18.14 2.78 4.55
N TRP A 98 -18.84 2.60 5.67
CA TRP A 98 -18.34 1.79 6.78
C TRP A 98 -18.20 0.32 6.40
N ASP A 99 -19.12 -0.21 5.61
CA ASP A 99 -19.06 -1.60 5.14
C ASP A 99 -17.88 -1.83 4.19
N ASP A 100 -17.59 -0.88 3.29
CA ASP A 100 -16.43 -0.94 2.39
C ASP A 100 -15.13 -1.02 3.19
N TRP A 101 -14.97 -0.14 4.17
CA TRP A 101 -13.79 -0.13 5.06
C TRP A 101 -13.65 -1.41 5.89
N ARG A 102 -14.77 -1.87 6.46
CA ARG A 102 -14.84 -3.09 7.25
C ARG A 102 -14.43 -4.32 6.44
N MET A 103 -14.96 -4.44 5.22
CA MET A 103 -14.61 -5.53 4.31
C MET A 103 -13.16 -5.44 3.86
N ALA A 104 -12.68 -4.24 3.52
CA ALA A 104 -11.30 -4.02 3.10
C ALA A 104 -10.30 -4.46 4.17
N THR A 105 -10.52 -4.05 5.43
CA THR A 105 -9.66 -4.43 6.56
C THR A 105 -9.77 -5.92 6.90
N GLN A 106 -10.99 -6.50 6.89
CA GLN A 106 -11.19 -7.93 7.13
C GLN A 106 -10.47 -8.82 6.10
N ASN A 107 -10.55 -8.48 4.81
CA ASN A 107 -10.00 -9.30 3.73
C ASN A 107 -8.49 -9.16 3.57
N ASN A 108 -7.87 -8.17 4.23
CA ASN A 108 -6.46 -7.83 4.08
C ASN A 108 -5.68 -7.79 5.40
N ILE A 109 -6.15 -8.53 6.41
CA ILE A 109 -5.40 -8.74 7.66
C ILE A 109 -3.95 -9.17 7.34
N SER A 110 -3.00 -8.64 8.10
CA SER A 110 -1.55 -8.77 7.97
C SER A 110 -0.92 -8.09 6.76
N LYS A 111 -1.70 -7.54 5.82
CA LYS A 111 -1.18 -6.70 4.73
C LYS A 111 -1.01 -5.25 5.19
N SER A 112 -0.24 -4.50 4.40
CA SER A 112 -0.08 -3.05 4.61
C SER A 112 -1.16 -2.28 3.86
N ILE A 113 -1.73 -1.30 4.54
CA ILE A 113 -2.56 -0.25 3.96
C ILE A 113 -1.74 1.04 3.88
N VAL A 114 -1.91 1.79 2.81
CA VAL A 114 -1.26 3.08 2.61
C VAL A 114 -2.28 4.16 2.33
N LEU A 115 -2.02 5.35 2.86
CA LEU A 115 -2.69 6.56 2.44
C LEU A 115 -1.85 7.21 1.35
N ILE A 116 -2.45 7.41 0.17
CA ILE A 116 -1.84 8.15 -0.93
C ILE A 116 -2.60 9.45 -1.11
N LEU A 117 -1.86 10.56 -1.14
CA LEU A 117 -2.38 11.89 -1.48
C LEU A 117 -1.48 12.50 -2.53
N GLN A 118 -2.06 13.09 -3.57
CA GLN A 118 -1.33 13.77 -4.64
C GLN A 118 -0.24 12.87 -5.27
N ASN A 119 -0.54 11.56 -5.38
CA ASN A 119 0.37 10.53 -5.87
C ASN A 119 1.61 10.28 -4.99
N GLU A 120 1.58 10.69 -3.72
CA GLU A 120 2.63 10.44 -2.73
C GLU A 120 2.11 9.55 -1.60
N ILE A 121 2.96 8.62 -1.12
CA ILE A 121 2.64 7.80 0.05
C ILE A 121 2.84 8.65 1.31
N ILE A 122 1.77 8.86 2.06
CA ILE A 122 1.73 9.71 3.26
C ILE A 122 1.95 8.91 4.54
N ASP A 123 1.25 7.78 4.64
CA ASP A 123 1.38 6.83 5.74
C ASP A 123 1.32 5.39 5.24
N ILE A 124 2.01 4.52 5.96
CA ILE A 124 1.97 3.07 5.80
C ILE A 124 1.70 2.47 7.18
N SER A 125 0.67 1.63 7.24
CA SER A 125 0.23 0.93 8.45
C SER A 125 -0.09 -0.53 8.13
N GLN A 126 0.11 -1.43 9.09
CA GLN A 126 -0.28 -2.84 8.94
C GLN A 126 -1.70 -3.06 9.46
N ILE A 127 -2.52 -3.78 8.70
CA ILE A 127 -3.87 -4.17 9.14
C ILE A 127 -3.74 -5.33 10.12
N MET A 128 -3.96 -5.08 11.41
CA MET A 128 -3.83 -6.10 12.45
C MET A 128 -5.14 -6.84 12.72
N SER A 129 -6.28 -6.22 12.42
CA SER A 129 -7.60 -6.79 12.63
C SER A 129 -8.64 -6.10 11.73
N LYS A 130 -9.83 -6.70 11.66
CA LYS A 130 -11.02 -6.06 11.09
C LYS A 130 -11.38 -4.84 11.92
N ILE A 131 -11.57 -3.70 11.25
CA ILE A 131 -12.04 -2.47 11.90
C ILE A 131 -13.56 -2.39 11.73
N GLU A 132 -14.29 -2.46 12.85
CA GLU A 132 -15.75 -2.54 12.83
C GLU A 132 -16.44 -1.20 12.61
N ASN A 133 -15.79 -0.11 13.00
CA ASN A 133 -16.26 1.25 12.83
C ASN A 133 -15.63 1.91 11.58
N GLY A 134 -16.25 2.93 11.03
CA GLY A 134 -15.68 3.68 9.91
C GLY A 134 -14.60 4.65 10.35
N THR A 135 -13.56 4.16 11.03
CA THR A 135 -12.44 5.00 11.47
C THR A 135 -11.09 4.44 11.03
N SER A 136 -10.14 5.34 10.82
CA SER A 136 -8.72 5.04 10.65
C SER A 136 -7.90 6.01 11.52
N ALA A 137 -6.67 5.62 11.84
CA ALA A 137 -5.77 6.45 12.63
C ALA A 137 -4.43 6.60 11.91
N ILE A 138 -3.95 7.84 11.81
CA ILE A 138 -2.64 8.19 11.27
C ILE A 138 -1.78 8.64 12.44
N PHE A 139 -0.68 7.93 12.65
CA PHE A 139 0.24 8.20 13.75
C PHE A 139 1.31 9.20 13.32
N ALA A 140 1.65 10.14 14.21
CA ALA A 140 2.74 11.08 13.95
C ALA A 140 4.09 10.37 13.77
N LYS A 141 4.27 9.22 14.45
CA LYS A 141 5.57 8.54 14.59
C LYS A 141 6.61 9.58 15.06
N ASP A 142 7.84 9.50 14.57
CA ASP A 142 8.92 10.46 14.91
C ASP A 142 8.77 11.85 14.25
N ARG A 143 7.71 12.09 13.46
CA ARG A 143 7.50 13.34 12.70
C ARG A 143 6.76 14.44 13.48
N GLY A 144 6.16 14.08 14.62
CA GLY A 144 5.47 15.01 15.51
C GLY A 144 4.14 15.58 14.98
N VAL A 145 3.54 16.45 15.78
CA VAL A 145 2.18 16.99 15.57
C VAL A 145 2.05 17.83 14.30
N SER A 146 3.12 18.53 13.90
CA SER A 146 3.13 19.35 12.68
C SER A 146 2.84 18.52 11.43
N PHE A 147 3.32 17.27 11.39
CA PHE A 147 3.01 16.34 10.31
C PHE A 147 1.51 16.02 10.25
N LEU A 148 0.87 15.76 11.41
CA LEU A 148 -0.57 15.49 11.45
C LEU A 148 -1.41 16.67 10.96
N LYS A 149 -0.99 17.90 11.30
CA LYS A 149 -1.64 19.13 10.82
C LYS A 149 -1.52 19.27 9.31
N GLU A 150 -0.33 19.03 8.76
CA GLU A 150 -0.12 19.04 7.30
C GLU A 150 -1.02 18.04 6.58
N ILE A 151 -1.11 16.81 7.09
CA ILE A 151 -1.96 15.77 6.46
C ILE A 151 -3.44 16.12 6.58
N LYS A 152 -3.86 16.64 7.73
CA LYS A 152 -5.23 17.15 7.91
C LYS A 152 -5.55 18.24 6.89
N GLU A 153 -4.67 19.22 6.69
CA GLU A 153 -4.84 20.27 5.69
C GLU A 153 -4.87 19.75 4.25
N LYS A 154 -4.15 18.66 3.93
CA LYS A 154 -4.21 18.02 2.61
C LYS A 154 -5.54 17.30 2.39
N LEU A 155 -6.11 16.67 3.42
CA LEU A 155 -7.35 15.91 3.34
C LEU A 155 -8.63 16.78 3.37
N GLU A 156 -8.53 18.03 3.83
CA GLU A 156 -9.67 18.97 3.90
C GLU A 156 -9.85 19.83 2.63
N LYS A 157 -8.94 19.73 1.65
CA LYS A 157 -8.98 20.48 0.38
C LYS A 157 -9.72 19.73 -0.72
#